data_AF-A0A954NNS7-F1
#
_entry.id   AF-A0A954NNS7-F1
#
_cell.length_a   1.000
_cell.length_b   1.000
_cell.length_c   1.000
_cell.angle_alpha   90.00
_cell.angle_beta   90.00
_cell.angle_gamma   90.00
#
_symmetry.space_group_name_H-M   'P 1'
#
loop_
_entity.id
_entity.type
_entity.pdbx_description
1 polymer ?
#
loop_
_entity_poly.entity_id
_entity_poly.type
_entity_poly.pdbx_seq_one_letter_code
_entity_poly.pdbx_strand_id
1 'polypeptide(L)'
;MNIRSQISMVFHLDKCIGCHTCSVACKNVWTDRKGAEYMWWNNVETKPGTGYPTKWEDQEKYKGGWESNGNGKLDIKSTGKAKIIPNIFHNPHMPSMDDYYEPWTYDYQN
;
A
#
# COMPACT_ATOMS: atom_id res chain seq x y z
N MET A 1 -21.98 -17.40 -19.11
CA MET A 1 -22.52 -16.31 -18.27
C MET A 1 -22.28 -16.70 -16.82
N ASN A 2 -21.46 -15.95 -16.08
CA ASN A 2 -21.16 -16.22 -14.67
C ASN A 2 -21.42 -14.93 -13.88
N ILE A 3 -22.60 -14.83 -13.26
CA ILE A 3 -23.03 -13.63 -12.53
C ILE A 3 -22.40 -13.65 -11.14
N ARG A 4 -21.76 -12.54 -10.78
CA ARG A 4 -21.15 -12.31 -9.46
C ARG A 4 -21.55 -10.93 -8.95
N SER A 5 -21.55 -10.76 -7.63
CA SER A 5 -21.79 -9.50 -6.96
C SER A 5 -20.58 -9.10 -6.11
N GLN A 6 -20.26 -7.81 -6.07
CA GLN A 6 -19.20 -7.23 -5.25
C GLN A 6 -19.68 -5.89 -4.68
N ILE A 7 -19.36 -5.63 -3.41
CA ILE A 7 -19.58 -4.31 -2.80
C ILE A 7 -18.46 -3.39 -3.26
N SER A 8 -18.83 -2.19 -3.72
CA SER A 8 -17.89 -1.17 -4.22
C SER A 8 -18.00 0.11 -3.40
N MET A 9 -16.95 0.93 -3.47
CA MET A 9 -16.86 2.21 -2.75
C MET A 9 -16.56 3.34 -3.73
N VAL A 10 -17.05 4.54 -3.44
CA VAL A 10 -16.76 5.76 -4.21
C VAL A 10 -16.32 6.86 -3.24
N PHE A 11 -15.22 7.54 -3.57
CA PHE A 11 -14.77 8.73 -2.86
C PHE A 11 -15.06 9.99 -3.69
N HIS A 12 -15.87 10.90 -3.16
CA HIS A 12 -16.15 12.18 -3.79
C HIS A 12 -15.07 13.19 -3.42
N LEU A 13 -14.00 13.28 -4.23
CA LEU A 13 -12.80 14.05 -3.88
C LEU A 13 -13.05 15.55 -3.70
N ASP A 14 -14.04 16.12 -4.38
CA ASP A 14 -14.46 17.53 -4.21
C ASP A 14 -15.06 17.81 -2.82
N LYS A 15 -15.56 16.77 -2.12
CA LYS A 15 -16.05 16.87 -0.75
C LYS A 15 -15.03 16.37 0.28
N CYS A 16 -13.87 15.89 -0.17
CA CYS A 16 -12.82 15.46 0.72
C CYS A 16 -12.15 16.68 1.34
N ILE A 17 -12.10 16.72 2.67
CA ILE A 17 -11.46 17.82 3.42
C ILE A 17 -10.11 17.41 4.02
N GLY A 18 -9.60 16.22 3.70
CA GLY A 18 -8.29 15.76 4.16
C GLY A 18 -8.17 15.66 5.69
N CYS A 19 -9.22 15.32 6.42
CA CYS A 19 -9.24 15.37 7.90
C CYS A 19 -8.63 14.14 8.60
N HIS A 20 -8.24 13.09 7.87
CA HIS A 20 -7.67 11.84 8.41
C HIS A 20 -8.57 11.05 9.40
N THR A 21 -9.84 11.42 9.59
CA THR A 21 -10.76 10.70 10.50
C THR A 21 -10.90 9.23 10.14
N CYS A 22 -10.98 8.92 8.84
CA CYS A 22 -11.04 7.54 8.34
C CYS A 22 -9.77 6.74 8.68
N SER A 23 -8.59 7.37 8.67
CA SER A 23 -7.32 6.74 9.04
C SER A 23 -7.28 6.36 10.51
N VAL A 24 -7.66 7.28 11.40
CA VAL A 24 -7.67 7.03 12.85
C VAL A 24 -8.70 5.96 13.22
N ALA A 25 -9.90 6.01 12.63
CA ALA A 25 -10.93 5.00 12.85
C ALA A 25 -10.43 3.59 12.46
N CYS A 26 -9.76 3.48 11.30
CA CYS A 26 -9.17 2.21 10.87
C CYS A 26 -8.03 1.76 11.79
N LYS A 27 -7.15 2.68 12.20
CA LYS A 27 -5.99 2.40 13.06
C LYS A 27 -6.42 1.80 14.40
N ASN A 28 -7.33 2.49 15.10
CA ASN A 28 -7.76 2.09 16.44
C ASN A 28 -8.46 0.74 16.46
N VAL A 29 -9.22 0.41 15.41
CA VAL A 29 -9.96 -0.86 15.36
C VAL A 29 -9.07 -2.01 14.93
N TRP A 30 -8.12 -1.78 14.00
CA TRP A 30 -7.47 -2.89 13.29
C TRP A 30 -5.95 -2.97 13.44
N THR A 31 -5.24 -1.84 13.53
CA THR A 31 -3.76 -1.82 13.43
C THR A 31 -3.06 -1.13 14.60
N ASP A 32 -3.63 -1.21 15.81
CA ASP A 32 -3.05 -0.75 17.09
C ASP A 32 -2.22 -1.83 17.81
N ARG A 33 -1.83 -2.89 17.09
CA ARG A 33 -1.07 -4.01 17.63
C ARG A 33 0.41 -3.89 17.30
N LYS A 34 1.25 -4.47 18.16
CA LYS A 34 2.70 -4.53 17.93
C LYS A 34 3.07 -5.19 16.60
N GLY A 35 3.95 -4.56 15.84
CA GLY A 35 4.36 -4.93 14.49
C GLY A 35 3.52 -4.31 13.35
N ALA A 36 2.41 -3.64 13.67
CA ALA A 36 1.52 -2.98 12.69
C ALA A 36 1.31 -1.48 12.99
N GLU A 37 2.05 -0.92 13.94
CA GLU A 37 1.94 0.48 14.37
C GLU A 37 2.19 1.42 13.20
N TYR A 38 3.18 1.09 12.37
CA TYR A 38 3.47 1.86 11.16
C TYR A 38 2.40 1.72 10.09
N MET A 39 1.58 0.67 10.08
CA MET A 39 0.66 0.32 8.99
C MET A 39 -0.64 1.14 9.03
N TRP A 40 -0.87 1.95 8.01
CA TRP A 40 -2.11 2.67 7.81
C TRP A 40 -2.91 2.05 6.65
N TRP A 41 -3.76 1.06 6.94
CA TRP A 41 -4.57 0.39 5.90
C TRP A 41 -5.46 1.37 5.12
N ASN A 42 -5.98 2.38 5.81
CA ASN A 42 -6.64 3.52 5.19
C ASN A 42 -5.81 4.78 5.49
N ASN A 43 -5.04 5.27 4.53
CA ASN A 43 -4.28 6.51 4.62
C ASN A 43 -4.88 7.62 3.73
N VAL A 44 -4.55 8.86 4.03
CA VAL A 44 -4.93 10.04 3.23
C VAL A 44 -3.64 10.74 2.83
N GLU A 45 -3.53 11.11 1.54
CA GLU A 45 -2.34 11.73 0.97
C GLU A 45 -2.70 13.07 0.34
N THR A 46 -1.91 14.10 0.63
CA THR A 46 -2.02 15.40 -0.05
C THR A 46 -1.29 15.34 -1.39
N LYS A 47 -1.93 15.85 -2.44
CA LYS A 47 -1.30 16.04 -3.76
C LYS A 47 -1.08 17.53 -4.04
N PRO A 48 0.05 17.91 -4.66
CA PRO A 48 1.18 17.06 -5.07
C PRO A 48 1.99 16.48 -3.90
N GLY A 49 2.45 15.22 -4.03
CA GLY A 49 3.18 14.52 -2.96
C GLY A 49 3.59 13.10 -3.37
N THR A 50 4.51 12.49 -2.61
CA THR A 50 5.06 11.14 -2.89
C THR A 50 4.27 9.99 -2.29
N GLY A 51 3.34 10.28 -1.38
CA GLY A 51 2.48 9.28 -0.75
C GLY A 51 3.15 8.41 0.31
N TYR A 52 2.44 7.35 0.72
CA TYR A 52 2.86 6.39 1.74
C TYR A 52 2.61 4.95 1.24
N PRO A 53 3.65 4.09 1.12
CA PRO A 53 5.07 4.40 1.27
C PRO A 53 5.56 5.41 0.20
N THR A 54 6.71 6.01 0.45
CA THR A 54 7.28 7.05 -0.40
C THR A 54 7.43 6.56 -1.85
N LYS A 55 6.86 7.32 -2.78
CA LYS A 55 6.83 7.06 -4.24
C LYS A 55 6.13 5.75 -4.62
N TRP A 56 5.12 5.31 -3.87
CA TRP A 56 4.42 4.05 -4.17
C TRP A 56 3.85 3.97 -5.61
N GLU A 57 3.58 5.11 -6.25
CA GLU A 57 3.13 5.19 -7.65
C GLU A 57 4.22 4.80 -8.67
N ASP A 58 5.51 4.83 -8.29
CA ASP A 58 6.65 4.46 -9.13
C ASP A 58 6.76 2.93 -9.30
N GLN A 59 6.11 2.41 -10.34
CA GLN A 59 6.15 0.98 -10.67
C GLN A 59 7.46 0.56 -11.35
N GLU A 60 8.35 1.47 -11.71
CA GLU A 60 9.70 1.10 -12.13
C GLU A 60 10.58 0.73 -10.94
N LYS A 61 10.35 1.33 -9.77
CA LYS A 61 10.97 0.95 -8.50
C LYS A 61 10.32 -0.31 -7.89
N TYR A 62 9.02 -0.27 -7.62
CA TYR A 62 8.33 -1.28 -6.80
C TYR A 62 7.78 -2.48 -7.59
N LYS A 63 7.71 -2.38 -8.92
CA LYS A 63 7.25 -3.46 -9.82
C LYS A 63 5.87 -4.02 -9.44
N GLY A 64 4.96 -3.20 -8.94
CA GLY A 64 3.57 -3.58 -8.64
C GLY A 64 2.72 -3.73 -9.89
N GLY A 65 1.60 -4.47 -9.77
CA GLY A 65 0.60 -4.63 -10.84
C GLY A 65 0.99 -5.60 -11.96
N TRP A 66 0.28 -5.45 -13.09
CA TRP A 66 0.36 -6.32 -14.25
C TRP A 66 0.89 -5.57 -15.47
N GLU A 67 1.49 -6.29 -16.41
CA GLU A 67 1.84 -5.82 -17.74
C GLU A 67 1.21 -6.72 -18.81
N SER A 68 0.79 -6.13 -19.92
CA SER A 68 0.32 -6.91 -21.07
C SER A 68 1.53 -7.39 -21.85
N ASN A 69 1.65 -8.70 -22.05
CA ASN A 69 2.51 -9.18 -23.10
C ASN A 69 1.84 -8.95 -24.46
N GLY A 70 2.65 -8.78 -25.51
CA GLY A 70 2.17 -8.54 -26.87
C GLY A 70 1.29 -9.67 -27.44
N ASN A 71 1.18 -10.79 -26.73
CA ASN A 71 0.37 -11.95 -27.08
C ASN A 71 -1.01 -11.95 -26.39
N GLY A 72 -1.39 -10.83 -25.75
CA GLY A 72 -2.70 -10.66 -25.11
C GLY A 72 -2.86 -11.35 -23.76
N LYS A 73 -1.79 -11.86 -23.16
CA LYS A 73 -1.78 -12.40 -21.79
C LYS A 73 -1.20 -11.35 -20.83
N LEU A 74 -1.53 -11.48 -19.55
CA LEU A 74 -1.04 -10.60 -18.49
C LEU A 74 0.06 -11.28 -17.69
N ASP A 75 1.15 -10.55 -17.44
CA ASP A 75 2.27 -10.98 -16.61
C ASP A 75 2.37 -10.09 -15.35
N ILE A 76 2.66 -10.70 -14.20
CA ILE A 76 2.91 -9.96 -12.95
C ILE A 76 4.31 -9.34 -13.04
N LYS A 77 4.41 -8.02 -12.84
CA LYS A 77 5.69 -7.28 -12.96
C LYS A 77 6.74 -7.77 -11.96
N SER A 78 6.40 -7.79 -10.66
CA SER A 78 7.33 -8.18 -9.59
C SER A 78 7.63 -9.68 -9.57
N THR A 79 6.65 -10.52 -9.21
CA THR A 79 6.92 -11.92 -8.83
C THR A 79 6.06 -12.94 -9.59
N GLY A 80 6.25 -13.02 -10.92
CA GLY A 80 5.68 -14.11 -11.73
C GLY A 80 6.17 -15.51 -11.29
N LYS A 81 5.50 -16.58 -11.76
CA LYS A 81 5.75 -17.98 -11.31
C LYS A 81 7.22 -18.42 -11.39
N ALA A 82 8.00 -17.95 -12.36
CA ALA A 82 9.42 -18.28 -12.46
C ALA A 82 10.29 -17.34 -11.60
N LYS A 83 9.92 -16.05 -11.50
CA LYS A 83 10.65 -15.03 -10.75
C LYS A 83 10.56 -15.23 -9.23
N ILE A 84 9.53 -15.93 -8.73
CA ILE A 84 9.35 -16.16 -7.29
C ILE A 84 10.43 -17.07 -6.69
N ILE A 85 10.96 -18.03 -7.45
CA ILE A 85 11.91 -19.02 -6.94
C ILE A 85 13.19 -18.36 -6.43
N PRO A 86 13.89 -17.49 -7.19
CA PRO A 86 15.05 -16.78 -6.66
C PRO A 86 14.66 -15.68 -5.65
N ASN A 87 13.51 -15.01 -5.84
CA ASN A 87 13.14 -13.84 -5.03
C ASN A 87 12.51 -14.19 -3.67
N ILE A 88 12.24 -15.46 -3.37
CA ILE A 88 11.59 -15.87 -2.12
C ILE A 88 12.47 -15.60 -0.89
N PHE A 89 13.79 -15.76 -1.01
CA PHE A 89 14.73 -15.55 0.09
C PHE A 89 15.06 -14.07 0.30
N HIS A 90 14.93 -13.27 -0.77
CA HIS A 90 15.12 -11.83 -0.73
C HIS A 90 14.37 -11.19 -1.89
N ASN A 91 13.36 -10.38 -1.59
CA ASN A 91 12.64 -9.63 -2.61
C ASN A 91 13.30 -8.25 -2.81
N PRO A 92 13.96 -7.99 -3.95
CA PRO A 92 14.70 -6.74 -4.18
C PRO A 92 13.81 -5.51 -4.38
N HIS A 93 12.51 -5.70 -4.61
CA HIS A 93 11.54 -4.61 -4.83
C HIS A 93 10.62 -4.37 -3.64
N MET A 94 10.86 -5.05 -2.52
CA MET A 94 10.08 -4.89 -1.30
C MET A 94 10.39 -3.53 -0.65
N PRO A 95 9.37 -2.70 -0.35
CA PRO A 95 9.57 -1.47 0.40
C PRO A 95 10.19 -1.76 1.77
N SER A 96 11.17 -0.97 2.19
CA SER A 96 11.77 -1.05 3.52
C SER A 96 11.02 -0.19 4.53
N MET A 97 11.38 -0.28 5.82
CA MET A 97 10.79 0.59 6.85
C MET A 97 11.02 2.08 6.57
N ASP A 98 12.16 2.43 5.99
CA ASP A 98 12.51 3.81 5.63
C ASP A 98 11.64 4.36 4.49
N ASP A 99 11.07 3.48 3.64
CA ASP A 99 10.08 3.91 2.65
C ASP A 99 8.74 4.30 3.31
N TYR A 100 8.46 3.81 4.53
CA TYR A 100 7.31 4.18 5.36
C TYR A 100 7.72 5.26 6.38
N TYR A 101 7.90 4.86 7.63
CA TYR A 101 8.49 5.60 8.74
C TYR A 101 8.80 4.62 9.89
N GLU A 102 9.81 4.92 10.68
CA GLU A 102 10.05 4.20 11.93
C GLU A 102 9.01 4.63 12.98
N PRO A 103 8.14 3.72 13.47
CA PRO A 103 7.15 4.05 14.47
C PRO A 103 7.82 4.41 15.79
N TRP A 104 7.39 5.52 16.40
CA TRP A 104 7.99 6.08 17.61
C TRP A 104 6.93 6.32 18.69
N THR A 105 7.39 6.50 19.93
CA THR A 105 6.57 6.88 21.09
C THR A 105 7.35 7.84 21.98
N TYR A 106 6.68 8.51 22.91
CA TYR A 106 7.31 9.34 23.93
C TYR A 106 7.46 8.58 25.26
N ASP A 107 8.44 9.02 26.05
CA ASP A 107 8.46 8.75 27.48
C ASP A 107 7.60 9.81 28.17
N TYR A 108 6.34 9.46 28.45
CA TYR A 108 5.37 10.40 29.04
C TYR A 108 5.59 10.65 30.54
N GLN A 109 6.48 9.90 31.19
CA GLN A 109 6.69 9.98 32.64
C GLN A 109 7.80 10.94 33.05
N ASN A 110 8.65 11.37 32.10
CA ASN A 110 9.77 12.29 32.30
C ASN A 110 9.58 13.58 31.50
#